data_AF-A0A962ZZU5-F1
#
_entry.id   AF-A0A962ZZU5-F1
#
_cell.length_a   1.000
_cell.length_b   1.000
_cell.length_c   1.000
_cell.angle_alpha   90.00
_cell.angle_beta   90.00
_cell.angle_gamma   90.00
#
_symmetry.space_group_name_H-M   'P 1'
#
loop_
_entity.id
_entity.type
_entity.pdbx_description
1 polymer ?
#
loop_
_entity_poly.entity_id
_entity_poly.type
_entity_poly.pdbx_seq_one_letter_code
_entity_poly.pdbx_strand_id
1 'polypeptide(L)'
;YVSDAELERALQSADFAINLRWPTMGEASASQLRYWTAALPTLVSDVGWYAELPADSVCRISVGNEAGDLRALLEDALASRDKYRQVGLQGQARLREAHNPEYYARELLAFAARLSDGRLAYRTLERELVPMVASMCEKETDTRLFRDALETAVATFLPERA
;
A
#
# COMPACT_ATOMS: atom_id res chain seq x y z
N TYR A 1 -24.85 -14.42 2.24
CA TYR A 1 -23.42 -14.78 2.07
C TYR A 1 -23.34 -16.05 1.24
N VAL A 2 -22.27 -16.20 0.46
CA VAL A 2 -21.97 -17.37 -0.39
C VAL A 2 -20.58 -17.90 -0.05
N SER A 3 -20.26 -19.13 -0.47
CA SER A 3 -18.91 -19.67 -0.33
C SER A 3 -17.90 -18.98 -1.27
N ASP A 4 -16.61 -19.06 -0.94
CA ASP A 4 -15.55 -18.51 -1.81
C ASP A 4 -15.59 -19.14 -3.21
N ALA A 5 -15.85 -20.44 -3.31
CA ALA A 5 -15.95 -21.13 -4.59
C ALA A 5 -17.16 -20.66 -5.43
N GLU A 6 -18.29 -20.34 -4.80
CA GLU A 6 -19.45 -19.75 -5.49
C GLU A 6 -19.16 -18.33 -5.96
N LEU A 7 -18.52 -17.52 -5.11
CA LEU A 7 -18.10 -16.17 -5.48
C LEU A 7 -17.14 -16.21 -6.67
N GLU A 8 -16.13 -17.07 -6.63
CA GLU A 8 -15.11 -17.16 -7.67
C GLU A 8 -15.70 -17.58 -9.02
N ARG A 9 -16.64 -18.54 -9.01
CA ARG A 9 -17.41 -18.87 -10.22
C ARG A 9 -18.23 -17.69 -10.73
N ALA A 10 -18.89 -16.96 -9.85
CA ALA A 10 -19.67 -15.78 -10.24
C ALA A 10 -18.76 -14.72 -10.90
N LEU A 11 -17.60 -14.42 -10.29
CA LEU A 11 -16.63 -13.47 -10.84
C LEU A 11 -16.08 -13.90 -12.20
N GLN A 12 -15.77 -15.19 -12.38
CA GLN A 12 -15.27 -15.73 -13.67
C GLN A 12 -16.32 -15.70 -14.78
N SER A 13 -17.60 -15.74 -14.43
CA SER A 13 -18.72 -15.69 -15.38
C SER A 13 -19.24 -14.29 -15.67
N ALA A 14 -18.82 -13.28 -14.89
CA ALA A 14 -19.31 -11.92 -15.01
C ALA A 14 -18.60 -11.16 -16.13
N ASP A 15 -19.30 -10.17 -16.70
CA ASP A 15 -18.74 -9.25 -17.69
C ASP A 15 -18.05 -8.05 -17.03
N PHE A 16 -18.59 -7.62 -15.89
CA PHE A 16 -18.11 -6.49 -15.11
C PHE A 16 -18.30 -6.73 -13.62
N ALA A 17 -17.43 -6.14 -12.80
CA ALA A 17 -17.72 -5.86 -11.40
C ALA A 17 -18.04 -4.37 -11.22
N ILE A 18 -19.15 -4.07 -10.55
CA ILE A 18 -19.54 -2.71 -10.22
C ILE A 18 -19.25 -2.49 -8.73
N ASN A 19 -18.34 -1.56 -8.45
CA ASN A 19 -17.80 -1.28 -7.12
C ASN A 19 -17.80 0.23 -6.87
N LEU A 20 -19.00 0.81 -6.89
CA LEU A 20 -19.24 2.23 -6.67
C LEU A 20 -19.36 2.45 -5.16
N ARG A 21 -18.52 3.33 -4.61
CA ARG A 21 -18.37 3.50 -3.17
C ARG A 21 -18.15 4.96 -2.82
N TRP A 22 -19.26 5.65 -2.64
CA TRP A 22 -19.32 7.02 -2.15
C TRP A 22 -20.32 7.11 -0.98
N PRO A 23 -19.96 7.75 0.15
CA PRO A 23 -18.64 8.29 0.48
C PRO A 23 -17.59 7.20 0.78
N THR A 24 -16.32 7.58 0.71
CA THR A 24 -15.15 6.78 1.12
C THR A 24 -14.36 7.55 2.16
N MET A 25 -13.68 6.83 3.06
CA MET A 25 -12.76 7.37 4.06
C MET A 25 -11.30 7.36 3.58
N GLY A 26 -11.05 7.09 2.28
CA GLY A 26 -9.70 6.98 1.70
C GLY A 26 -9.08 5.59 1.85
N GLU A 27 -9.86 4.57 2.21
CA GLU A 27 -9.39 3.21 2.34
C GLU A 27 -9.23 2.48 0.99
N ALA A 28 -8.30 1.52 0.95
CA ALA A 28 -8.15 0.60 -0.17
C ALA A 28 -9.23 -0.52 -0.13
N SER A 29 -9.44 -1.20 -1.25
CA SER A 29 -10.47 -2.24 -1.38
C SER A 29 -9.91 -3.63 -1.67
N ALA A 30 -10.09 -4.56 -0.73
CA ALA A 30 -9.76 -5.97 -0.94
C ALA A 30 -10.62 -6.62 -2.03
N SER A 31 -11.89 -6.21 -2.15
CA SER A 31 -12.79 -6.70 -3.22
C SER A 31 -12.27 -6.32 -4.59
N GLN A 32 -11.72 -5.11 -4.74
CA GLN A 32 -11.12 -4.67 -6.00
C GLN A 32 -9.96 -5.57 -6.42
N LEU A 33 -9.09 -5.95 -5.48
CA LEU A 33 -8.00 -6.89 -5.75
C LEU A 33 -8.52 -8.26 -6.17
N ARG A 34 -9.61 -8.76 -5.55
CA ARG A 34 -10.26 -10.01 -5.95
C ARG A 34 -10.84 -9.96 -7.37
N TYR A 35 -11.42 -8.83 -7.78
CA TYR A 35 -11.93 -8.67 -9.15
C TYR A 35 -10.80 -8.72 -10.18
N TRP A 36 -9.67 -8.07 -9.89
CA TRP A 36 -8.48 -8.14 -10.73
C TRP A 36 -7.84 -9.53 -10.80
N THR A 37 -7.95 -10.36 -9.75
CA THR A 37 -7.53 -11.77 -9.83
C THR A 37 -8.22 -12.49 -10.99
N ALA A 38 -9.52 -12.24 -11.18
CA ALA A 38 -10.33 -12.80 -12.27
C ALA A 38 -10.14 -12.08 -13.63
N ALA A 39 -9.24 -11.09 -13.72
CA ALA A 39 -9.12 -10.18 -14.86
C ALA A 39 -10.48 -9.55 -15.25
N LEU A 40 -11.34 -9.30 -14.27
CA LEU A 40 -12.67 -8.76 -14.47
C LEU A 40 -12.61 -7.23 -14.60
N PRO A 41 -13.13 -6.63 -15.67
CA PRO A 41 -13.20 -5.17 -15.79
C PRO A 41 -14.08 -4.59 -14.69
N THR A 42 -13.60 -3.53 -14.02
CA THR A 42 -14.27 -3.00 -12.83
C THR A 42 -14.66 -1.54 -13.00
N LEU A 43 -15.90 -1.23 -12.66
CA LEU A 43 -16.43 0.14 -12.61
C LEU A 43 -16.34 0.64 -11.17
N VAL A 44 -15.60 1.72 -10.95
CA VAL A 44 -15.28 2.25 -9.62
C VAL A 44 -15.65 3.73 -9.54
N SER A 45 -16.03 4.22 -8.37
CA SER A 45 -16.23 5.65 -8.15
C SER A 45 -14.89 6.39 -8.32
N ASP A 46 -14.86 7.50 -9.07
CA ASP A 46 -13.65 8.31 -9.28
C ASP A 46 -13.34 9.18 -8.05
N VAL A 47 -12.96 8.54 -6.95
CA VAL A 47 -12.70 9.20 -5.66
C VAL A 47 -11.83 8.34 -4.75
N GLY A 48 -11.06 8.99 -3.87
CA GLY A 48 -10.18 8.32 -2.90
C GLY A 48 -9.16 7.40 -3.57
N TRP A 49 -8.90 6.24 -2.98
CA TRP A 49 -7.94 5.27 -3.49
C TRP A 49 -8.23 4.83 -4.93
N TYR A 50 -9.50 4.78 -5.35
CA TYR A 50 -9.87 4.40 -6.72
C TYR A 50 -9.40 5.41 -7.77
N ALA A 51 -9.36 6.71 -7.44
CA ALA A 51 -8.87 7.77 -8.32
C ALA A 51 -7.34 7.74 -8.50
N GLU A 52 -6.62 7.00 -7.65
CA GLU A 52 -5.16 6.82 -7.74
C GLU A 52 -4.78 5.62 -8.61
N LEU A 53 -5.72 4.73 -8.93
CA LEU A 53 -5.46 3.54 -9.74
C LEU A 53 -5.15 3.93 -11.20
N PRO A 54 -4.24 3.23 -11.90
CA PRO A 54 -3.96 3.49 -13.32
C PRO A 54 -5.25 3.54 -14.16
N ALA A 55 -5.37 4.54 -15.02
CA ALA A 55 -6.60 4.80 -15.78
C ALA A 55 -6.98 3.67 -16.76
N ASP A 56 -6.03 2.82 -17.12
CA ASP A 56 -6.21 1.65 -17.97
C ASP A 56 -6.57 0.37 -17.20
N SER A 57 -6.52 0.39 -15.87
CA SER A 57 -6.77 -0.77 -14.99
C SER A 57 -8.20 -0.83 -14.42
N VAL A 58 -8.95 0.28 -14.52
CA VAL A 58 -10.33 0.42 -14.03
C VAL A 58 -11.13 1.36 -14.92
N CYS A 59 -12.46 1.22 -14.90
CA CYS A 59 -13.38 2.18 -15.47
C CYS A 59 -13.87 3.13 -14.38
N ARG A 60 -13.58 4.42 -14.50
CA ARG A 60 -13.94 5.41 -13.49
C ARG A 60 -15.32 6.00 -13.77
N ILE A 61 -16.12 6.13 -12.71
CA ILE A 61 -17.48 6.65 -12.74
C ILE A 61 -17.56 7.88 -11.85
N SER A 62 -18.01 9.00 -12.41
CA SER A 62 -18.07 10.27 -11.69
C SER A 62 -19.13 10.20 -10.60
N VAL A 63 -18.79 10.60 -9.37
CA VAL A 63 -19.73 10.65 -8.24
C VAL A 63 -20.93 11.56 -8.54
N GLY A 64 -20.71 12.66 -9.27
CA GLY A 64 -21.76 13.61 -9.65
C GLY A 64 -22.61 13.21 -10.86
N ASN A 65 -22.24 12.15 -11.60
CA ASN A 65 -22.92 11.73 -12.83
C ASN A 65 -23.00 10.20 -12.96
N GLU A 66 -23.14 9.50 -11.83
CA GLU A 66 -22.99 8.04 -11.77
C GLU A 66 -23.87 7.31 -12.81
N ALA A 67 -25.17 7.61 -12.84
CA ALA A 67 -26.10 6.97 -13.76
C ALA A 67 -25.81 7.29 -15.24
N GLY A 68 -25.32 8.50 -15.54
CA GLY A 68 -24.98 8.91 -16.90
C GLY A 68 -23.76 8.17 -17.43
N ASP A 69 -22.71 8.12 -16.61
CA ASP A 69 -21.44 7.45 -16.95
C ASP A 69 -21.64 5.94 -17.05
N LEU A 70 -22.39 5.32 -16.11
CA LEU A 70 -22.73 3.90 -16.17
C LEU A 70 -23.46 3.55 -17.46
N ARG A 71 -24.48 4.33 -17.84
CA ARG A 71 -25.24 4.08 -19.06
C ARG A 71 -24.35 4.18 -20.29
N ALA A 72 -23.58 5.26 -20.43
CA ALA A 72 -22.70 5.46 -21.57
C ALA A 72 -21.65 4.34 -21.70
N LEU A 73 -21.08 3.91 -20.57
CA LEU A 73 -20.11 2.81 -20.54
C LEU A 73 -20.75 1.48 -20.95
N LEU A 74 -21.91 1.13 -20.38
CA LEU A 74 -22.58 -0.12 -20.71
C LEU A 74 -23.06 -0.14 -22.18
N GLU A 75 -23.48 1.00 -22.73
CA GLU A 75 -23.80 1.15 -24.15
C GLU A 75 -22.55 0.94 -25.04
N ASP A 76 -21.41 1.54 -24.70
CA ASP A 76 -20.15 1.32 -25.42
C ASP A 76 -19.67 -0.14 -25.30
N ALA A 77 -19.88 -0.78 -24.14
CA ALA A 77 -19.49 -2.17 -23.93
C ALA A 77 -20.26 -3.16 -24.83
N LEU A 78 -21.48 -2.83 -25.25
CA LEU A 78 -22.23 -3.62 -26.24
C LEU A 78 -21.57 -3.58 -27.62
N ALA A 79 -20.90 -2.48 -27.97
CA ALA A 79 -20.19 -2.32 -29.25
C ALA A 79 -18.72 -2.78 -29.19
N SER A 80 -18.07 -2.64 -28.03
CA SER A 80 -16.61 -2.68 -27.88
C SER A 80 -16.13 -3.61 -26.75
N ARG A 81 -16.61 -4.85 -26.71
CA ARG A 81 -16.33 -5.78 -25.59
C ARG A 81 -14.84 -6.03 -25.33
N ASP A 82 -14.02 -6.13 -26.38
CA ASP A 82 -12.58 -6.37 -26.27
C ASP A 82 -11.83 -5.22 -25.58
N LYS A 83 -12.30 -3.97 -25.74
CA LYS A 83 -11.76 -2.80 -25.04
C LYS A 83 -11.82 -3.01 -23.53
N TYR A 84 -12.97 -3.44 -23.02
CA TYR A 84 -13.16 -3.65 -21.59
C TYR A 84 -12.43 -4.89 -21.10
N ARG A 85 -12.38 -5.96 -21.89
CA ARG A 85 -11.55 -7.13 -21.57
C ARG A 85 -10.09 -6.74 -21.35
N GLN A 86 -9.55 -5.83 -22.16
CA GLN A 86 -8.20 -5.30 -21.96
C GLN A 86 -8.06 -4.56 -20.64
N VAL A 87 -9.04 -3.76 -20.22
CA VAL A 87 -9.03 -3.10 -18.89
C VAL A 87 -8.91 -4.13 -17.77
N GLY A 88 -9.67 -5.22 -17.84
CA GLY A 88 -9.58 -6.32 -16.87
C GLY A 88 -8.19 -6.99 -16.83
N LEU A 89 -7.59 -7.21 -18.00
CA LEU A 89 -6.22 -7.75 -18.11
C LEU A 89 -5.16 -6.79 -17.54
N GLN A 90 -5.30 -5.48 -17.78
CA GLN A 90 -4.41 -4.46 -17.18
C GLN A 90 -4.58 -4.42 -15.66
N GLY A 91 -5.81 -4.55 -15.16
CA GLY A 91 -6.09 -4.72 -13.74
C GLY A 91 -5.37 -5.94 -13.13
N GLN A 92 -5.43 -7.09 -13.81
CA GLN A 92 -4.71 -8.29 -13.37
C GLN A 92 -3.18 -8.11 -13.41
N ALA A 93 -2.64 -7.44 -14.44
CA ALA A 93 -1.22 -7.12 -14.52
C ALA A 93 -0.79 -6.22 -13.35
N ARG A 94 -1.59 -5.18 -13.06
CA ARG A 94 -1.38 -4.25 -11.96
C ARG A 94 -1.38 -4.95 -10.59
N LEU A 95 -2.31 -5.89 -10.39
CA LEU A 95 -2.35 -6.72 -9.18
C LEU A 95 -1.02 -7.48 -8.97
N ARG A 96 -0.51 -8.12 -10.03
CA ARG A 96 0.74 -8.90 -9.95
C ARG A 96 1.97 -8.02 -9.70
N GLU A 97 1.98 -6.82 -10.27
CA GLU A 97 3.11 -5.89 -10.18
C GLU A 97 3.17 -5.21 -8.79
N ALA A 98 2.05 -4.71 -8.27
CA ALA A 98 2.05 -3.86 -7.06
C ALA A 98 1.46 -4.49 -5.80
N HIS A 99 0.72 -5.59 -5.92
CA HIS A 99 -0.01 -6.19 -4.80
C HIS A 99 0.37 -7.65 -4.57
N ASN A 100 1.65 -7.97 -4.81
CA ASN A 100 2.20 -9.29 -4.57
C ASN A 100 2.37 -9.56 -3.05
N PRO A 101 1.71 -10.59 -2.48
CA PRO A 101 1.72 -10.85 -1.04
C PRO A 101 3.08 -11.35 -0.54
N GLU A 102 3.82 -12.11 -1.33
CA GLU A 102 5.16 -12.57 -0.98
C GLU A 102 6.15 -11.40 -0.88
N TYR A 103 6.06 -10.46 -1.83
CA TYR A 103 6.82 -9.21 -1.81
C TYR A 103 6.48 -8.40 -0.56
N TYR A 104 5.19 -8.20 -0.27
CA TYR A 104 4.74 -7.49 0.93
C TYR A 104 5.29 -8.12 2.22
N ALA A 105 5.16 -9.44 2.38
CA ALA A 105 5.66 -10.15 3.55
C ALA A 105 7.19 -10.01 3.70
N ARG A 106 7.93 -10.13 2.60
CA ARG A 106 9.39 -9.96 2.61
C ARG A 106 9.80 -8.55 3.04
N GLU A 107 9.20 -7.52 2.44
CA GLU A 107 9.53 -6.12 2.78
C GLU A 107 9.14 -5.78 4.22
N LEU A 108 8.01 -6.32 4.71
CA LEU A 108 7.59 -6.15 6.09
C LEU A 108 8.59 -6.80 7.08
N LEU A 109 9.07 -8.00 6.78
CA LEU A 109 10.09 -8.68 7.58
C LEU A 109 11.42 -7.93 7.55
N ALA A 110 11.85 -7.45 6.37
CA ALA A 110 13.06 -6.66 6.25
C ALA A 110 12.97 -5.35 7.04
N PHE A 111 11.81 -4.68 7.00
CA PHE A 111 11.55 -3.50 7.81
C PHE A 111 11.58 -3.82 9.31
N ALA A 112 10.94 -4.90 9.75
CA ALA A 112 10.95 -5.33 11.16
C ALA A 112 12.35 -5.68 11.67
N ALA A 113 13.19 -6.29 10.83
CA ALA A 113 14.59 -6.56 11.15
C ALA A 113 15.37 -5.25 11.36
N ARG A 114 15.27 -4.29 10.42
CA ARG A 114 15.91 -2.97 10.56
C ARG A 114 15.47 -2.23 11.83
N LEU A 115 14.18 -2.30 12.19
CA LEU A 115 13.68 -1.72 13.43
C LEU A 115 14.25 -2.40 14.68
N SER A 116 14.40 -3.73 14.64
CA SER A 116 14.94 -4.51 15.75
C SER A 116 16.41 -4.20 15.99
N ASP A 117 17.20 -4.13 14.91
CA ASP A 117 18.62 -3.77 14.97
C ASP A 117 18.82 -2.35 15.50
N GLY A 118 18.05 -1.39 14.98
CA GLY A 118 18.09 0.00 15.47
C GLY A 118 17.69 0.13 16.94
N ARG A 119 16.71 -0.66 17.40
CA ARG A 119 16.28 -0.67 18.81
C ARG A 119 17.33 -1.30 19.73
N LEU A 120 18.04 -2.34 19.27
CA LEU A 120 19.13 -2.95 20.04
C LEU A 120 20.32 -2.00 20.17
N ALA A 121 20.68 -1.31 19.08
CA ALA A 121 21.72 -0.28 19.10
C ALA A 121 21.37 0.85 20.08
N TYR A 122 20.13 1.37 20.02
CA TYR A 122 19.67 2.40 20.95
C TYR A 122 19.70 1.93 22.41
N ARG A 123 19.23 0.72 22.70
CA ARG A 123 19.26 0.15 24.06
C ARG A 123 20.67 -0.07 24.59
N THR A 124 21.61 -0.44 23.73
CA THR A 124 23.01 -0.63 24.12
C THR A 124 23.65 0.72 24.47
N LEU A 125 23.40 1.75 23.65
CA LEU A 125 23.83 3.12 23.94
C LEU A 125 23.24 3.63 25.25
N GLU A 126 21.93 3.46 25.47
CA GLU A 126 21.22 3.90 26.67
C GLU A 126 21.67 3.17 27.94
N ARG A 127 21.90 1.85 27.88
CA ARG A 127 22.18 1.05 29.08
C ARG A 127 23.64 1.03 29.49
N GLU A 128 24.55 1.04 28.53
CA GLU A 128 25.98 0.87 28.81
C GLU A 128 26.73 2.21 28.68
N LEU A 129 26.49 2.94 27.60
CA LEU A 129 27.30 4.12 27.25
C LEU A 129 26.86 5.37 28.01
N VAL A 130 25.56 5.62 28.15
CA VAL A 130 25.03 6.79 28.87
C VAL A 130 25.41 6.77 30.37
N PRO A 131 25.27 5.66 31.13
CA PRO A 131 25.66 5.63 32.54
C PRO A 131 27.17 5.68 32.74
N MET A 132 27.94 5.05 31.84
CA MET A 132 29.40 5.13 31.84
C MET A 132 29.85 6.59 31.65
N VAL A 133 29.31 7.29 30.64
CA VAL A 133 29.60 8.70 30.39
C VAL A 133 29.14 9.58 31.56
N ALA A 134 27.94 9.35 32.10
CA ALA A 134 27.43 10.10 33.25
C ALA A 134 28.31 9.94 34.49
N SER A 135 28.91 8.77 34.69
CA SER A 135 29.85 8.52 35.80
C SER A 135 31.21 9.21 35.62
N MET A 136 31.56 9.63 34.40
CA MET A 136 32.81 10.30 34.07
C MET A 136 32.69 11.84 34.07
N CYS A 137 31.49 12.39 34.14
CA CYS A 137 31.23 13.83 34.14
C CYS A 137 31.37 14.42 35.56
N GLU A 138 32.58 14.85 35.96
CA GLU A 138 32.79 15.65 37.18
C GLU A 138 32.86 17.17 36.91
N LYS A 139 33.06 17.63 35.65
CA LYS A 139 33.18 19.05 35.29
C LYS A 139 32.41 19.43 34.02
N GLU A 140 32.01 20.70 33.91
CA GLU A 140 31.13 21.23 32.86
C GLU A 140 31.72 21.15 31.43
N THR A 141 33.06 21.12 31.30
CA THR A 141 33.76 20.99 30.02
C THR A 141 33.68 19.58 29.44
N ASP A 142 33.64 18.56 30.31
CA ASP A 142 33.53 17.16 29.91
C ASP A 142 32.16 16.90 29.26
N THR A 143 31.10 17.52 29.78
CA THR A 143 29.73 17.37 29.29
C THR A 143 29.53 17.77 27.82
N ARG A 144 30.29 18.74 27.30
CA ARG A 144 30.22 19.12 25.86
C ARG A 144 30.93 18.11 24.98
N LEU A 145 32.16 17.73 25.32
CA LEU A 145 32.95 16.78 24.55
C LEU A 145 32.22 15.42 24.41
N PHE A 146 31.52 15.01 25.47
CA PHE A 146 30.77 13.77 25.50
C PHE A 146 29.42 13.83 24.77
N ARG A 147 28.75 14.99 24.74
CA ARG A 147 27.56 15.18 23.88
C ARG A 147 27.91 14.94 22.43
N ASP A 148 29.01 15.53 21.96
CA ASP A 148 29.47 15.40 20.59
C ASP A 148 29.86 13.94 20.28
N ALA A 149 30.45 13.22 21.24
CA ALA A 149 30.77 11.79 21.12
C ALA A 149 29.51 10.90 21.05
N LEU A 150 28.48 11.18 21.85
CA LEU A 150 27.18 10.49 21.80
C LEU A 150 26.44 10.78 20.49
N GLU A 151 26.42 12.03 20.05
CA GLU A 151 25.84 12.41 18.74
C GLU A 151 26.57 11.72 17.60
N THR A 152 27.91 11.63 17.66
CA THR A 152 28.72 10.90 16.68
C THR A 152 28.44 9.39 16.71
N ALA A 153 28.36 8.78 17.90
CA ALA A 153 28.03 7.36 18.03
C ALA A 153 26.62 7.06 17.50
N VAL A 154 25.62 7.85 17.88
CA VAL A 154 24.24 7.75 17.37
C VAL A 154 24.21 7.92 15.85
N ALA A 155 24.95 8.88 15.29
CA ALA A 155 25.08 9.06 13.84
C ALA A 155 25.83 7.91 13.13
N THR A 156 26.73 7.23 13.83
CA THR A 156 27.47 6.06 13.30
C THR A 156 26.61 4.79 13.32
N PHE A 157 25.73 4.63 14.32
CA PHE A 157 24.87 3.44 14.49
C PHE A 157 23.50 3.56 13.81
N LEU A 158 23.06 4.76 13.47
CA LEU A 158 21.90 4.99 12.61
C LEU A 158 22.41 5.18 11.17
N PRO A 159 22.29 4.20 10.27
CA PRO A 159 22.65 4.43 8.87
C PRO A 159 21.85 5.61 8.34
N GLU A 160 22.51 6.47 7.55
CA GLU A 160 21.92 7.68 6.98
C GLU A 160 20.53 7.36 6.41
N ARG A 161 19.54 8.18 6.78
CA ARG A 161 18.21 8.13 6.19
C ARG A 161 18.35 8.43 4.70
N ALA A 162 18.38 7.39 3.87
CA ALA A 162 18.17 7.45 2.42
C ALA A 162 16.67 7.52 2.10
#